data_AF-A0A0R2X793-F1
#
_entry.id   AF-A0A0R2X793-F1
#
_cell.length_a   1.000
_cell.length_b   1.000
_cell.length_c   1.000
_cell.angle_alpha   90.00
_cell.angle_beta   90.00
_cell.angle_gamma   90.00
#
_symmetry.space_group_name_H-M   'P 1'
#
loop_
_entity.id
_entity.type
_entity.pdbx_description
1 polymer ?
#
loop_
_entity_poly.entity_id
_entity_poly.type
_entity_poly.pdbx_seq_one_letter_code
_entity_poly.pdbx_strand_id
1 'polypeptide(L)'
;MDTNLARGFFVECFGILNTFEDEISYFSCQSQTETISDFVLGVSFGGKFVTKSNFTAEVFLGIGRNLFNNNNDNYNNYSIVSRGGISLGYRF
;
A
#
# COMPACT_ATOMS: atom_id res chain seq x y z
N MET A 1 -32.27 -25.39 -6.54
CA MET A 1 -31.97 -24.54 -5.37
C MET A 1 -30.98 -23.49 -5.83
N ASP A 2 -31.43 -22.24 -5.97
CA ASP A 2 -30.57 -21.18 -6.49
C ASP A 2 -29.56 -20.75 -5.44
N THR A 3 -28.33 -21.26 -5.53
CA THR A 3 -27.17 -20.87 -4.72
C THR A 3 -26.61 -19.53 -5.20
N ASN A 4 -27.44 -18.48 -5.23
CA ASN A 4 -26.99 -17.14 -5.60
C ASN A 4 -25.91 -16.67 -4.59
N LEU A 5 -24.66 -16.84 -4.98
CA LEU A 5 -23.46 -16.26 -4.38
C LEU A 5 -23.25 -14.93 -5.10
N ALA A 6 -23.28 -13.82 -4.37
CA ALA A 6 -22.92 -12.53 -4.97
C ALA A 6 -21.40 -12.45 -5.02
N ARG A 7 -20.84 -12.43 -6.22
CA ARG A 7 -19.41 -12.30 -6.47
C ARG A 7 -19.17 -11.06 -7.31
N GLY A 8 -18.27 -10.19 -6.86
CA GLY A 8 -17.90 -8.96 -7.55
C GLY A 8 -16.39 -8.78 -7.59
N PHE A 9 -15.93 -7.90 -8.47
CA PHE A 9 -14.54 -7.44 -8.52
C PHE A 9 -14.49 -5.92 -8.34
N PHE A 10 -13.36 -5.42 -7.89
CA PHE A 10 -13.10 -4.00 -7.75
C PHE A 10 -11.67 -3.66 -8.16
N VAL A 11 -11.45 -2.39 -8.50
CA VAL A 11 -10.14 -1.79 -8.75
C VAL A 11 -10.06 -0.52 -7.92
N GLU A 12 -8.93 -0.30 -7.26
CA GLU A 12 -8.69 0.82 -6.36
C GLU A 12 -7.32 1.44 -6.64
N CYS A 13 -7.22 2.76 -6.49
CA CYS A 13 -5.92 3.45 -6.46
C CYS A 13 -5.51 3.66 -4.99
N PHE A 14 -4.20 3.61 -4.70
CA PHE A 14 -3.69 3.82 -3.34
C PHE A 14 -2.39 4.60 -3.34
N GLY A 15 -2.17 5.40 -2.29
CA GLY A 15 -0.91 6.11 -2.05
C GLY A 15 -0.33 5.80 -0.66
N ILE A 16 0.98 5.76 -0.54
CA ILE A 16 1.71 5.55 0.73
C ILE A 16 2.72 6.68 0.89
N LEU A 17 2.63 7.43 1.98
CA LEU A 17 3.58 8.46 2.37
C LEU A 17 4.43 7.92 3.52
N ASN A 18 5.75 7.91 3.36
CA ASN A 18 6.70 7.56 4.42
C ASN A 18 7.59 8.76 4.70
N THR A 19 7.79 9.09 5.97
CA THR A 19 8.72 10.13 6.41
C THR A 19 9.74 9.49 7.33
N PHE A 20 11.02 9.65 7.01
CA PHE A 20 12.12 9.18 7.84
C PHE A 20 12.93 10.39 8.30
N GLU A 21 13.23 10.43 9.60
CA GLU A 21 14.15 11.38 10.21
C GLU A 21 15.46 10.62 10.45
N ASP A 22 16.55 11.01 9.78
CA ASP A 22 17.86 10.44 10.02
C ASP A 22 18.68 11.39 10.91
N GLU A 23 19.05 10.92 12.12
CA GLU A 23 19.89 11.67 13.05
C GLU A 23 21.35 11.25 12.88
N ILE A 24 22.09 11.93 12.01
CA ILE A 24 23.52 11.69 11.87
C ILE A 24 24.28 12.46 12.96
N SER A 25 24.68 11.76 14.03
CA SER A 25 25.56 12.31 15.07
C SER A 25 27.02 12.31 14.59
N TYR A 26 27.52 13.48 14.18
CA TYR A 26 28.95 13.71 13.99
C TYR A 26 29.62 14.12 15.31
N PHE A 27 30.85 13.65 15.56
CA PHE A 27 31.66 13.94 16.76
C PHE A 27 32.11 15.42 16.86
N SER A 28 31.60 16.29 15.99
CA SER A 28 31.90 17.72 15.90
C SER A 28 30.61 18.49 15.66
N CYS A 29 30.32 19.41 16.56
CA CYS A 29 29.10 20.19 16.73
C CYS A 29 28.48 20.77 15.43
N GLN A 30 27.61 20.01 14.75
CA GLN A 30 26.47 20.52 13.95
C GLN A 30 25.56 19.35 13.54
N SER A 31 24.42 19.18 14.20
CA SER A 31 23.39 18.25 13.75
C SER A 31 22.62 18.89 12.59
N GLN A 32 22.66 18.29 11.41
CA GLN A 32 21.74 18.60 10.32
C GLN A 32 20.66 17.53 10.30
N THR A 33 19.41 17.94 10.53
CA THR A 33 18.24 17.07 10.36
C THR A 33 17.82 17.13 8.90
N GLU A 34 18.06 16.05 8.15
CA GLU A 34 17.49 15.89 6.81
C GLU A 34 16.20 15.08 6.92
N THR A 35 15.07 15.70 6.56
CA THR A 35 13.78 15.00 6.46
C THR A 35 13.64 14.45 5.05
N ILE A 36 13.69 13.12 4.91
CA ILE A 36 13.47 12.44 3.64
C ILE A 36 12.03 11.95 3.62
N SER A 37 11.29 12.31 2.58
CA SER A 37 9.90 11.87 2.37
C SER A 37 9.79 11.08 1.08
N ASP A 38 9.28 9.85 1.20
CA ASP A 38 9.01 8.95 0.08
C ASP A 38 7.52 8.84 -0.17
N PHE A 39 7.10 9.06 -1.42
CA PHE A 39 5.71 8.91 -1.84
C PHE A 39 5.54 7.82 -2.88
N VAL A 40 4.71 6.83 -2.56
CA VAL A 40 4.32 5.72 -3.44
C VAL A 40 2.91 5.94 -3.95
N LEU A 41 2.67 5.75 -5.25
CA LEU A 41 1.34 5.69 -5.84
C LEU A 41 1.16 4.36 -6.59
N GLY A 42 -0.02 3.76 -6.47
CA GLY A 42 -0.29 2.44 -7.03
C GLY A 42 -1.75 2.15 -7.32
N VAL A 43 -1.95 0.98 -7.93
CA VAL A 43 -3.26 0.43 -8.27
C VAL A 43 -3.37 -0.99 -7.71
N SER A 44 -4.55 -1.33 -7.21
CA SER A 44 -4.90 -2.65 -6.72
C SER A 44 -6.18 -3.14 -7.37
N PHE A 45 -6.31 -4.45 -7.50
CA PHE A 45 -7.52 -5.13 -7.93
C PHE A 45 -7.87 -6.20 -6.90
N GLY A 46 -9.16 -6.46 -6.74
CA GLY A 46 -9.65 -7.38 -5.72
C GLY A 46 -11.00 -7.97 -6.07
N GLY A 47 -11.37 -8.98 -5.29
CA GLY A 47 -12.64 -9.70 -5.39
C GLY A 47 -13.39 -9.68 -4.08
N LYS A 48 -14.71 -9.56 -4.15
CA LYS A 48 -15.64 -9.68 -3.03
C LYS A 48 -16.56 -10.87 -3.25
N PHE A 49 -16.70 -11.70 -2.22
CA PHE A 49 -17.54 -12.89 -2.21
C PHE A 49 -18.51 -12.78 -1.04
N VAL A 50 -19.81 -12.75 -1.31
CA VAL A 50 -20.86 -12.73 -0.29
C VAL A 50 -21.62 -14.03 -0.36
N THR A 51 -21.66 -14.73 0.78
CA THR A 51 -22.42 -15.96 0.96
C THR A 51 -23.80 -15.67 1.55
N LYS A 52 -24.75 -16.58 1.35
CA LYS A 52 -26.09 -16.48 1.97
C LYS A 52 -26.08 -16.53 3.51
N SER A 53 -24.98 -16.99 4.11
CA SER A 53 -24.81 -17.08 5.57
C SER A 53 -24.40 -15.74 6.20
N ASN A 54 -24.69 -14.62 5.54
CA ASN A 54 -24.25 -13.27 5.94
C ASN A 54 -22.73 -13.11 6.11
N PHE A 55 -21.95 -14.03 5.55
CA PHE A 55 -20.50 -14.00 5.58
C PHE A 55 -19.97 -13.39 4.28
N THR A 56 -19.07 -12.42 4.43
CA THR A 56 -18.39 -11.70 3.34
C THR A 56 -16.90 -11.97 3.43
N ALA A 57 -16.29 -12.32 2.30
CA ALA A 57 -14.85 -12.46 2.16
C ALA A 57 -14.37 -11.57 1.02
N GLU A 58 -13.28 -10.85 1.25
CA GLU A 58 -12.65 -9.95 0.31
C GLU A 58 -11.16 -10.24 0.25
N VAL A 59 -10.60 -10.18 -0.95
CA VAL A 59 -9.16 -10.33 -1.18
C VAL A 59 -8.73 -9.34 -2.25
N PHE A 60 -7.56 -8.71 -2.07
CA PHE A 60 -7.01 -7.80 -3.06
C PHE A 60 -5.49 -7.89 -3.13
N LEU A 61 -4.96 -7.51 -4.29
CA LEU A 61 -3.54 -7.41 -4.60
C LEU A 61 -3.30 -6.16 -5.44
N GLY A 62 -2.17 -5.49 -5.24
CA GLY A 62 -1.82 -4.26 -5.92
C GLY A 62 -0.33 -3.99 -5.97
N ILE A 63 0.02 -3.08 -6.87
CA ILE A 63 1.39 -2.66 -7.13
C ILE A 63 1.45 -1.13 -7.24
N GLY A 64 2.55 -0.53 -6.81
CA GLY A 64 2.79 0.89 -6.82
C GLY A 64 4.24 1.23 -7.13
N ARG A 65 4.49 2.51 -7.44
CA ARG A 65 5.79 3.08 -7.76
C ARG A 65 6.05 4.32 -6.93
N ASN A 66 7.32 4.55 -6.61
CA ASN A 66 7.78 5.77 -5.96
C ASN A 66 7.77 6.93 -6.96
N LEU A 67 7.19 8.07 -6.56
CA LEU A 67 7.05 9.28 -7.38
C LEU A 67 8.09 10.34 -7.09
N PHE A 68 8.50 10.49 -5.83
CA PHE A 68 9.51 11.45 -5.41
C PHE A 68 10.39 10.83 -4.33
N ASN A 69 11.71 10.86 -4.55
CA ASN A 69 12.75 10.57 -3.56
C ASN A 69 13.66 11.80 -3.56
N ASN A 70 13.75 12.51 -2.45
CA ASN A 70 14.43 13.81 -2.42
C ASN A 70 15.94 13.72 -2.18
N ASN A 71 16.50 12.51 -2.08
CA ASN A 71 17.95 12.33 -1.94
C ASN A 71 18.63 11.95 -3.25
N ASN A 72 19.59 12.81 -3.58
CA ASN A 72 20.61 12.77 -4.62
C ASN A 72 21.11 11.36 -5.00
N ASP A 73 21.59 11.27 -6.24
CA ASP A 73 22.44 10.22 -6.81
C ASP A 73 21.76 9.00 -7.45
N ASN A 74 21.63 9.10 -8.78
CA ASN A 74 22.15 8.13 -9.73
C ASN A 74 22.03 6.64 -9.35
N TYR A 75 20.81 6.09 -9.30
CA TYR A 75 20.60 4.71 -9.74
C TYR A 75 19.15 4.53 -10.16
N ASN A 76 18.97 3.85 -11.27
CA ASN A 76 17.71 3.54 -11.93
C ASN A 76 16.91 2.50 -11.10
N ASN A 77 16.67 2.79 -9.82
CA ASN A 77 16.01 1.89 -8.89
C ASN A 77 14.51 1.95 -9.17
N TYR A 78 14.05 1.02 -10.02
CA TYR A 78 12.65 0.62 -10.15
C TYR A 78 12.16 0.08 -8.79
N SER A 79 11.89 0.96 -7.84
CA SER A 79 11.33 0.58 -6.54
C SER A 79 9.84 0.35 -6.71
N ILE A 80 9.50 -0.92 -6.93
CA ILE A 80 8.13 -1.44 -7.03
C ILE A 80 7.67 -1.80 -5.62
N VAL A 81 6.51 -1.27 -5.23
CA VAL A 81 5.89 -1.56 -3.93
C VAL A 81 4.66 -2.42 -4.16
N SER A 82 4.59 -3.58 -3.52
CA SER A 82 3.40 -4.44 -3.55
C SER A 82 2.51 -4.19 -2.34
N ARG A 83 1.19 -4.32 -2.51
CA ARG A 83 0.19 -4.25 -1.45
C ARG A 83 -0.80 -5.39 -1.61
N GLY A 84 -1.24 -6.02 -0.53
CA GLY A 84 -2.29 -7.03 -0.59
C GLY A 84 -2.96 -7.21 0.77
N GLY A 85 -4.13 -7.83 0.76
CA GLY A 85 -4.87 -8.07 1.99
C GLY A 85 -6.08 -8.97 1.80
N ILE A 86 -6.55 -9.51 2.91
CA ILE A 86 -7.80 -10.26 3.04
C ILE A 86 -8.67 -9.58 4.09
N SER A 87 -9.98 -9.58 3.89
CA SER A 87 -10.96 -9.07 4.85
C SER A 87 -12.13 -10.04 4.94
N LEU A 88 -12.51 -10.38 6.17
CA LEU A 88 -13.63 -11.27 6.47
C LEU A 88 -14.64 -10.52 7.34
N GLY A 89 -15.91 -10.58 6.97
CA GLY A 89 -17.00 -9.93 7.70
C GLY A 89 -18.16 -10.88 7.92
N TYR A 90 -18.80 -10.77 9.08
CA TYR A 90 -20.04 -11.48 9.40
C TYR A 90 -21.08 -10.49 9.88
N ARG A 91 -22.27 -10.51 9.27
CA ARG A 91 -23.38 -9.63 9.65
C ARG A 91 -24.45 -10.44 10.41
N PHE A 92 -24.67 -10.08 11.67
CA PHE A 92 -25.72 -10.62 12.54
C PHE A 92 -27.03 -9.84 12.38
#